data_AF-B6BP48-F1
#
_entry.id   AF-B6BP48-F1
#
_cell.length_a   1.000
_cell.length_b   1.000
_cell.length_c   1.000
_cell.angle_alpha   90.00
_cell.angle_beta   90.00
_cell.angle_gamma   90.00
#
_symmetry.space_group_name_H-M   'P 1'
#
loop_
_entity.id
_entity.type
_entity.pdbx_description
1 polymer ?
#
loop_
_entity_poly.entity_id
_entity_poly.type
_entity_poly.pdbx_seq_one_letter_code
_entity_poly.pdbx_strand_id
1 'polypeptide(L)'
;MNINYKKKGFTLIELLVVVAIIGILAAVGVVAYSGYTSAAKRNATLAQHRTAVKFIQNTLGMCDVNGGGTLKISDKRSINCSITNNASGINQLNDIFIKHFLDIDWKNPYGETDPVVYTARNGSADRDGRMRFDETECFSGSSKKQIALWVKTPKDYYPILIKKDGWCN
;
A
#
# COMPACT_ATOMS: atom_id res chain seq x y z
N MET A 1 -28.07 55.08 27.44
CA MET A 1 -29.12 54.03 27.44
C MET A 1 -28.42 52.69 27.62
N ASN A 2 -28.41 52.14 28.84
CA ASN A 2 -27.73 50.87 29.12
C ASN A 2 -28.72 49.71 28.92
N ILE A 3 -28.49 48.90 27.91
CA ILE A 3 -29.26 47.68 27.63
C ILE A 3 -28.69 46.57 28.52
N ASN A 4 -29.39 46.27 29.61
CA ASN A 4 -29.05 45.17 30.50
C ASN A 4 -29.52 43.85 29.86
N TYR A 5 -28.59 43.14 29.19
CA TYR A 5 -28.87 41.81 28.65
C TYR A 5 -29.01 40.81 29.82
N LYS A 6 -30.25 40.42 30.16
CA LYS A 6 -30.51 39.30 31.08
C LYS A 6 -29.83 38.04 30.52
N LYS A 7 -28.74 37.60 31.16
CA LYS A 7 -28.11 36.31 30.86
C LYS A 7 -29.12 35.20 31.20
N LYS A 8 -29.74 34.59 30.19
CA LYS A 8 -30.54 33.38 30.37
C LYS A 8 -29.58 32.25 30.73
N GLY A 9 -29.70 31.72 31.94
CA GLY A 9 -28.94 30.54 32.38
C GLY A 9 -29.45 29.29 31.65
N PHE A 10 -28.54 28.39 31.29
CA PHE A 10 -28.87 27.08 30.73
C PHE A 10 -29.49 26.20 31.81
N THR A 11 -30.60 25.51 31.53
CA THR A 11 -31.22 24.64 32.53
C THR A 11 -30.55 23.27 32.59
N LEU A 12 -30.52 22.65 33.78
CA LEU A 12 -29.97 21.29 33.93
C LEU A 12 -30.74 20.26 33.09
N ILE A 13 -32.04 20.46 32.93
CA ILE A 13 -32.87 19.55 32.13
C ILE A 13 -32.58 19.66 30.63
N GLU A 14 -32.31 20.86 30.11
CA GLU A 14 -31.84 21.03 28.73
C GLU A 14 -30.52 20.30 28.49
N LEU A 15 -29.61 20.35 29.46
CA LEU A 15 -28.32 19.65 29.34
C LEU A 15 -28.49 18.13 29.36
N LEU A 16 -29.36 17.62 30.23
CA LEU A 16 -29.61 16.18 30.36
C LEU A 16 -30.15 15.58 29.06
N VAL A 17 -31.12 16.26 28.42
CA VAL A 17 -31.68 15.79 27.13
C VAL A 17 -30.62 15.80 26.03
N VAL A 18 -29.76 16.82 25.97
CA VAL A 18 -28.68 16.88 24.97
C VAL A 18 -27.69 15.72 25.13
N VAL A 19 -27.29 15.41 26.38
CA VAL A 19 -26.38 14.29 26.65
C VAL A 19 -27.02 12.95 26.27
N ALA A 20 -28.31 12.77 26.54
CA ALA A 20 -29.04 11.56 26.15
C ALA A 20 -29.07 11.35 24.63
N ILE A 21 -29.32 12.41 23.86
CA ILE A 21 -29.33 12.34 22.38
C ILE A 21 -27.92 12.06 21.84
N ILE A 22 -26.89 12.76 22.34
CA ILE A 22 -25.50 12.52 21.94
C ILE A 22 -25.07 11.07 22.26
N GLY A 23 -25.50 10.52 23.39
CA GLY A 23 -25.23 9.13 23.77
C GLY A 23 -25.75 8.12 22.75
N ILE A 24 -27.00 8.28 22.28
CA ILE A 24 -27.60 7.40 21.26
C ILE A 24 -26.87 7.55 19.92
N LEU A 25 -26.60 8.78 19.48
CA LEU A 25 -25.90 9.04 18.22
C LEU A 25 -24.47 8.49 18.23
N ALA A 26 -23.76 8.63 19.36
CA ALA A 26 -22.42 8.10 19.52
C ALA A 26 -22.41 6.57 19.42
N ALA A 27 -23.36 5.88 20.06
CA ALA A 27 -23.42 4.41 20.04
C ALA A 27 -23.56 3.85 18.62
N VAL A 28 -24.49 4.40 17.83
CA VAL A 28 -24.67 3.97 16.42
C VAL A 28 -23.49 4.42 15.55
N GLY A 29 -22.98 5.63 15.77
CA GLY A 29 -21.87 6.21 15.01
C GLY A 29 -20.58 5.40 15.13
N VAL A 30 -20.25 4.90 16.33
CA VAL A 30 -19.03 4.12 16.57
C VAL A 30 -19.00 2.82 15.77
N VAL A 31 -20.10 2.05 15.77
CA VAL A 31 -20.19 0.77 15.04
C VAL A 31 -20.04 0.99 13.54
N ALA A 32 -20.75 1.98 12.99
CA ALA A 32 -20.67 2.32 11.58
C ALA A 32 -19.27 2.81 11.18
N TYR A 33 -18.67 3.68 11.98
CA TYR A 33 -17.34 4.26 11.72
C TYR A 33 -16.24 3.19 11.63
N SER A 34 -16.27 2.20 12.51
CA SER A 34 -15.30 1.07 12.47
C SER A 34 -15.38 0.29 11.15
N GLY A 35 -16.60 0.00 10.67
CA GLY A 35 -16.81 -0.67 9.39
C GLY A 35 -16.30 0.13 8.19
N TYR A 36 -16.63 1.42 8.14
CA TYR A 36 -16.20 2.30 7.05
C TYR A 36 -14.69 2.51 7.02
N THR A 37 -14.06 2.74 8.17
CA THR A 37 -12.61 2.91 8.25
C THR A 37 -11.87 1.65 7.84
N SER A 38 -12.34 0.46 8.27
CA SER A 38 -11.75 -0.81 7.85
C SER A 38 -11.84 -1.03 6.33
N ALA A 39 -13.01 -0.75 5.73
CA ALA A 39 -13.20 -0.84 4.29
C ALA A 39 -12.33 0.18 3.52
N ALA A 40 -12.22 1.40 4.02
CA ALA A 40 -11.38 2.45 3.44
C ALA A 40 -9.90 2.05 3.44
N LYS A 41 -9.39 1.52 4.57
CA LYS A 41 -8.01 1.03 4.70
C LYS A 41 -7.70 -0.09 3.70
N ARG A 42 -8.62 -1.06 3.57
CA ARG A 42 -8.49 -2.15 2.59
C ARG A 42 -8.43 -1.61 1.17
N ASN A 43 -9.35 -0.72 0.79
CA ASN A 43 -9.40 -0.16 -0.55
C ASN A 43 -8.17 0.69 -0.87
N ALA A 44 -7.66 1.46 0.09
CA ALA A 44 -6.42 2.22 -0.06
C ALA A 44 -5.22 1.30 -0.33
N THR A 45 -5.12 0.19 0.40
CA THR A 45 -4.04 -0.80 0.21
C THR A 45 -4.09 -1.42 -1.18
N LEU A 46 -5.28 -1.84 -1.63
CA LEU A 46 -5.46 -2.42 -2.96
C LEU A 46 -5.20 -1.39 -4.07
N ALA A 47 -5.53 -0.12 -3.85
CA ALA A 47 -5.22 0.96 -4.79
C ALA A 47 -3.71 1.20 -4.90
N GLN A 48 -2.99 1.23 -3.77
CA GLN A 48 -1.52 1.32 -3.76
C GLN A 48 -0.89 0.11 -4.48
N HIS A 49 -1.36 -1.10 -4.20
CA HIS A 49 -0.88 -2.32 -4.86
C HIS A 49 -1.08 -2.29 -6.38
N ARG A 50 -2.29 -1.94 -6.86
CA ARG A 50 -2.55 -1.79 -8.30
C ARG A 50 -1.65 -0.73 -8.93
N THR A 51 -1.38 0.35 -8.21
CA THR A 51 -0.48 1.42 -8.67
C THR A 51 0.96 0.90 -8.77
N ALA A 52 1.43 0.15 -7.78
CA ALA A 52 2.76 -0.45 -7.79
C ALA A 52 2.92 -1.43 -8.96
N VAL A 53 1.95 -2.34 -9.16
CA VAL A 53 1.95 -3.30 -10.27
C VAL A 53 2.07 -2.57 -11.60
N LYS A 54 1.21 -1.57 -11.85
CA LYS A 54 1.22 -0.79 -13.09
C LYS A 54 2.54 -0.05 -13.26
N PHE A 55 3.06 0.56 -12.19
CA PHE A 55 4.33 1.27 -12.23
C PHE A 55 5.49 0.34 -12.63
N ILE A 56 5.59 -0.85 -12.03
CA ILE A 56 6.61 -1.83 -12.33
C ILE A 56 6.47 -2.33 -13.77
N GLN A 57 5.24 -2.68 -14.20
CA GLN A 57 4.97 -3.12 -15.57
C GLN A 57 5.36 -2.07 -16.60
N ASN A 58 4.97 -0.80 -16.37
CA ASN A 58 5.33 0.30 -17.27
C ASN A 58 6.84 0.52 -17.29
N THR A 59 7.50 0.44 -16.14
CA THR A 59 8.95 0.61 -16.03
C THR A 59 9.70 -0.50 -16.79
N LEU A 60 9.25 -1.76 -16.67
CA LEU A 60 9.83 -2.88 -17.42
C LEU A 60 9.53 -2.78 -18.92
N GLY A 61 8.32 -2.36 -19.31
CA GLY A 61 8.00 -2.10 -20.71
C GLY A 61 8.84 -0.98 -21.32
N MET A 62 9.15 0.06 -20.55
CA MET A 62 10.11 1.10 -20.98
C MET A 62 11.52 0.53 -21.16
N CYS A 63 11.93 -0.42 -20.33
CA CYS A 63 13.20 -1.14 -20.52
C CYS A 63 13.24 -1.97 -21.81
N ASP A 64 12.10 -2.51 -22.24
CA ASP A 64 11.97 -3.25 -23.51
C ASP A 64 12.11 -2.29 -24.70
N VAL A 65 11.44 -1.14 -24.66
CA VAL A 65 11.51 -0.12 -25.72
C VAL A 65 12.89 0.52 -25.83
N ASN A 66 13.58 0.75 -24.70
CA ASN A 66 14.90 1.37 -24.69
C ASN A 66 16.03 0.45 -25.17
N GLY A 67 15.78 -0.86 -25.31
CA GLY A 67 16.77 -1.82 -25.79
C GLY A 67 17.91 -2.12 -24.81
N GLY A 68 17.74 -1.82 -23.51
CA GLY A 68 18.71 -2.10 -22.45
C GLY A 68 19.27 -0.85 -21.75
N GLY A 69 20.39 -1.04 -21.04
CA GLY A 69 21.09 0.05 -20.35
C GLY A 69 20.46 0.46 -19.02
N THR A 70 20.61 1.72 -18.64
CA THR A 70 20.09 2.27 -17.38
C THR A 70 18.87 3.15 -17.63
N LEU A 71 17.77 2.89 -16.93
CA LEU A 71 16.56 3.71 -16.98
C LEU A 71 16.37 4.45 -15.66
N LYS A 72 16.24 5.77 -15.71
CA LYS A 72 15.95 6.61 -14.55
C LYS A 72 14.47 6.52 -14.19
N ILE A 73 14.15 6.14 -12.96
CA ILE A 73 12.76 6.05 -12.46
C ILE A 73 12.39 7.20 -11.50
N SER A 74 13.40 7.84 -10.91
CA SER A 74 13.26 9.09 -10.15
C SER A 74 14.60 9.81 -10.07
N ASP A 75 14.65 10.99 -9.47
CA ASP A 75 15.91 11.72 -9.26
C ASP A 75 16.93 10.98 -8.39
N LYS A 76 16.48 10.02 -7.59
CA LYS A 76 17.31 9.24 -6.67
C LYS A 76 17.59 7.82 -7.15
N ARG A 77 16.85 7.33 -8.16
CA ARG A 77 16.80 5.90 -8.49
C ARG A 77 16.81 5.67 -10.00
N SER A 78 17.61 4.67 -10.38
CA SER A 78 17.66 4.14 -11.74
C SER A 78 17.72 2.62 -11.69
N ILE A 79 17.10 1.96 -12.67
CA ILE A 79 17.14 0.52 -12.84
C ILE A 79 18.08 0.13 -13.98
N ASN A 80 18.68 -1.06 -13.89
CA ASN A 80 19.40 -1.66 -14.99
C ASN A 80 18.45 -2.54 -15.80
N CYS A 81 18.13 -2.11 -17.02
CA CYS A 81 17.25 -2.81 -17.94
C CYS A 81 17.88 -4.09 -18.51
N SER A 82 19.19 -4.24 -18.42
CA SER A 82 19.96 -5.40 -18.87
C SER A 82 20.24 -6.40 -17.73
N ILE A 83 19.39 -6.42 -16.70
CA ILE A 83 19.57 -7.32 -15.56
C ILE A 83 19.42 -8.79 -15.97
N THR A 84 20.28 -9.63 -15.41
CA THR A 84 20.22 -11.08 -15.61
C THR A 84 18.94 -11.63 -14.99
N ASN A 85 18.17 -12.41 -15.76
CA ASN A 85 16.95 -13.05 -15.27
C ASN A 85 17.29 -14.26 -14.37
N ASN A 86 17.54 -13.98 -13.09
CA ASN A 86 17.75 -14.94 -12.02
C ASN A 86 17.34 -14.31 -10.66
N ALA A 87 17.41 -15.08 -9.57
CA ALA A 87 16.98 -14.60 -8.26
C ALA A 87 17.72 -13.33 -7.80
N SER A 88 19.03 -13.24 -8.02
CA SER A 88 19.82 -12.07 -7.64
C SER A 88 19.38 -10.82 -8.41
N GLY A 89 19.20 -10.95 -9.72
CA GLY A 89 18.79 -9.84 -10.59
C GLY A 89 17.39 -9.32 -10.25
N ILE A 90 16.44 -10.22 -9.99
CA ILE A 90 15.09 -9.82 -9.57
C ILE A 90 15.12 -9.15 -8.19
N ASN A 91 15.91 -9.66 -7.24
CA ASN A 91 16.04 -9.05 -5.92
C ASN A 91 16.67 -7.65 -5.97
N GLN A 92 17.62 -7.41 -6.88
CA GLN A 92 18.18 -6.07 -7.11
C GLN A 92 17.13 -5.09 -7.66
N LEU A 93 16.29 -5.53 -8.60
CA LEU A 93 15.17 -4.71 -9.08
C LEU A 93 14.17 -4.41 -7.97
N ASN A 94 13.79 -5.44 -7.21
CA ASN A 94 12.85 -5.32 -6.10
C ASN A 94 13.34 -4.29 -5.08
N ASP A 95 14.62 -4.33 -4.70
CA ASP A 95 15.22 -3.34 -3.78
C ASP A 95 15.12 -1.90 -4.31
N ILE A 96 15.35 -1.69 -5.61
CA ILE A 96 15.23 -0.37 -6.22
C ILE A 96 13.77 0.11 -6.21
N PHE A 97 12.82 -0.76 -6.55
CA PHE A 97 11.39 -0.43 -6.51
C PHE A 97 10.91 -0.13 -5.10
N ILE A 98 11.26 -0.96 -4.11
CA ILE A 98 10.95 -0.72 -2.69
C ILE A 98 11.45 0.66 -2.29
N LYS A 99 12.73 0.96 -2.55
CA LYS A 99 13.32 2.25 -2.20
C LYS A 99 12.64 3.42 -2.91
N HIS A 100 12.25 3.26 -4.17
CA HIS A 100 11.47 4.29 -4.87
C HIS A 100 10.13 4.56 -4.18
N PHE A 101 9.37 3.53 -3.81
CA PHE A 101 8.08 3.71 -3.12
C PHE A 101 8.24 4.31 -1.71
N LEU A 102 9.35 4.02 -1.03
CA LEU A 102 9.67 4.65 0.25
C LEU A 102 10.13 6.11 0.08
N ASP A 103 10.85 6.42 -1.00
CA ASP A 103 11.29 7.80 -1.31
C ASP A 103 10.10 8.74 -1.59
N ILE A 104 8.96 8.21 -2.06
CA ILE A 104 7.71 8.96 -2.28
C ILE A 104 6.75 8.90 -1.07
N ASP A 105 7.24 8.50 0.10
CA ASP A 105 6.51 8.47 1.38
C ASP A 105 5.21 7.66 1.35
N TRP A 106 5.22 6.51 0.67
CA TRP A 106 4.08 5.59 0.78
C TRP A 106 3.94 5.08 2.22
N LYS A 107 2.72 5.16 2.75
CA LYS A 107 2.38 4.77 4.12
C LYS A 107 1.41 3.59 4.14
N ASN A 108 1.51 2.79 5.19
CA ASN A 108 0.55 1.74 5.48
C ASN A 108 -0.78 2.36 5.94
N PRO A 109 -1.91 2.13 5.24
CA PRO A 109 -3.22 2.66 5.64
C PRO A 109 -3.69 2.21 7.04
N TYR A 110 -3.13 1.13 7.57
CA TYR A 110 -3.49 0.60 8.88
C TYR A 110 -2.80 1.30 10.04
N GLY A 111 -1.80 2.17 9.77
CA GLY A 111 -1.13 3.00 10.77
C GLY A 111 0.03 2.32 11.49
N GLU A 112 0.57 1.22 10.92
CA GLU A 112 1.79 0.59 11.42
C GLU A 112 3.02 1.48 11.16
N THR A 113 4.04 1.38 12.02
CA THR A 113 5.33 2.07 11.85
C THR A 113 6.23 1.39 10.82
N ASP A 114 5.90 0.15 10.48
CA ASP A 114 6.66 -0.64 9.53
C ASP A 114 6.49 -0.13 8.09
N PRO A 115 7.54 -0.29 7.25
CA PRO A 115 7.45 0.05 5.84
C PRO A 115 6.30 -0.67 5.13
N VAL A 116 5.53 0.08 4.36
CA VAL A 116 4.40 -0.42 3.55
C VAL A 116 4.86 -1.41 2.46
N VAL A 117 6.08 -1.23 1.94
CA VAL A 117 6.72 -2.14 0.99
C VAL A 117 7.99 -2.71 1.61
N TYR A 118 8.24 -4.00 1.39
CA TYR A 118 9.43 -4.68 1.90
C TYR A 118 9.73 -5.92 1.05
N THR A 119 10.91 -6.49 1.25
CA THR A 119 11.27 -7.80 0.72
C THR A 119 11.38 -8.81 1.86
N ALA A 120 10.90 -10.02 1.65
CA ALA A 120 11.15 -11.14 2.54
C ALA A 120 11.02 -12.46 1.78
N ARG A 121 11.84 -13.44 2.17
CA ARG A 121 11.80 -14.81 1.63
C ARG A 121 10.60 -15.62 2.12
N ASN A 122 9.94 -15.17 3.19
CA ASN A 122 8.83 -15.84 3.85
C ASN A 122 7.80 -14.81 4.29
N GLY A 123 6.56 -15.26 4.48
CA GLY A 123 5.43 -14.41 4.87
C GLY A 123 5.36 -14.00 6.35
N SER A 124 6.43 -14.17 7.14
CA SER A 124 6.40 -13.98 8.59
C SER A 124 6.17 -12.52 9.01
N ALA A 125 6.63 -11.58 8.18
CA ALA A 125 6.44 -10.14 8.34
C ALA A 125 5.16 -9.63 7.64
N ASP A 126 4.34 -10.51 7.06
CA ASP A 126 3.16 -10.11 6.33
C ASP A 126 2.09 -9.64 7.32
N ARG A 127 1.74 -8.37 7.20
CA ARG A 127 0.73 -7.67 8.00
C ARG A 127 -0.21 -6.91 7.09
N ASP A 128 -1.38 -6.58 7.59
CA ASP A 128 -2.41 -5.90 6.82
C ASP A 128 -1.93 -4.51 6.37
N GLY A 129 -2.19 -4.21 5.10
CA GLY A 129 -1.77 -2.95 4.49
C GLY A 129 -0.37 -2.95 3.90
N ARG A 130 0.39 -4.03 4.07
CA ARG A 130 1.75 -4.13 3.54
C ARG A 130 1.81 -4.95 2.24
N MET A 131 2.86 -4.69 1.48
CA MET A 131 3.15 -5.34 0.21
C MET A 131 4.55 -5.96 0.26
N ARG A 132 4.63 -7.27 -0.02
CA ARG A 132 5.89 -8.00 -0.06
C ARG A 132 6.34 -8.16 -1.50
N PHE A 133 7.54 -7.67 -1.78
CA PHE A 133 8.28 -7.97 -3.00
C PHE A 133 9.06 -9.25 -2.81
N ASP A 134 8.82 -10.19 -3.71
CA ASP A 134 9.49 -11.48 -3.72
C ASP A 134 9.91 -11.83 -5.16
N GLU A 135 10.73 -12.84 -5.29
CA GLU A 135 11.01 -13.49 -6.57
C GLU A 135 10.36 -14.87 -6.58
N THR A 136 9.87 -15.29 -7.73
CA THR A 136 9.38 -16.65 -7.90
C THR A 136 9.79 -17.20 -9.25
N GLU A 137 9.76 -18.51 -9.40
CA GLU A 137 10.09 -19.16 -10.66
C GLU A 137 9.06 -18.84 -11.74
N CYS A 138 9.52 -18.77 -12.99
CA CYS A 138 8.63 -18.64 -14.14
C CYS A 138 7.69 -19.85 -14.27
N PHE A 139 8.24 -21.04 -14.04
CA PHE A 139 7.58 -22.34 -14.02
C PHE A 139 8.36 -23.28 -13.10
N SER A 140 7.75 -24.36 -12.63
CA SER A 140 8.37 -25.28 -11.65
C SER A 140 9.73 -25.80 -12.14
N GLY A 141 10.78 -25.55 -11.35
CA GLY A 141 12.15 -25.96 -11.65
C GLY A 141 12.91 -25.02 -12.59
N SER A 142 12.34 -23.86 -12.91
CA SER A 142 13.00 -22.87 -13.77
C SER A 142 14.09 -22.10 -13.03
N SER A 143 15.25 -21.94 -13.68
CA SER A 143 16.27 -20.98 -13.22
C SER A 143 15.86 -19.52 -13.50
N LYS A 144 14.85 -19.32 -14.36
CA LYS A 144 14.28 -18.02 -14.71
C LYS A 144 13.27 -17.58 -13.67
N LYS A 145 13.34 -16.30 -13.32
CA LYS A 145 12.57 -15.72 -12.21
C LYS A 145 11.69 -14.58 -12.69
N GLN A 146 10.63 -14.32 -11.94
CA GLN A 146 9.72 -13.19 -12.12
C GLN A 146 9.44 -12.54 -10.77
N ILE A 147 8.96 -11.30 -10.79
CA ILE A 147 8.60 -10.57 -9.57
C ILE A 147 7.26 -11.10 -9.09
N ALA A 148 7.16 -11.45 -7.81
CA ALA A 148 5.90 -11.72 -7.14
C ALA A 148 5.62 -10.60 -6.14
N LEU A 149 4.62 -9.77 -6.45
CA LEU A 149 4.20 -8.69 -5.55
C LEU A 149 2.96 -9.10 -4.77
N TRP A 150 3.17 -9.47 -3.51
CA TRP A 150 2.11 -9.86 -2.59
C TRP A 150 1.45 -8.63 -1.96
N VAL A 151 0.14 -8.72 -1.74
CA VAL A 151 -0.62 -7.78 -0.92
C VAL A 151 -1.32 -8.54 0.19
N LYS A 152 -1.31 -7.98 1.40
CA LYS A 152 -2.02 -8.53 2.56
C LYS A 152 -3.05 -7.52 3.07
N THR A 153 -4.29 -7.96 3.18
CA THR A 153 -5.39 -7.27 3.87
C THR A 153 -6.13 -8.30 4.73
N PRO A 154 -7.08 -7.88 5.60
CA PRO A 154 -7.87 -8.81 6.39
C PRO A 154 -8.62 -9.86 5.55
N LYS A 155 -8.92 -9.54 4.28
CA LYS A 155 -9.70 -10.41 3.37
C LYS A 155 -8.89 -10.95 2.20
N ASP A 156 -7.78 -10.33 1.85
CA ASP A 156 -7.03 -10.63 0.64
C ASP A 156 -5.59 -10.99 1.00
N TYR A 157 -5.09 -12.08 0.43
CA TYR A 157 -3.68 -12.42 0.48
C TYR A 157 -3.29 -13.18 -0.76
N TYR A 158 -2.73 -12.48 -1.74
CA TYR A 158 -2.35 -13.06 -3.02
C TYR A 158 -1.20 -12.29 -3.66
N PRO A 159 -0.38 -12.97 -4.49
CA PRO A 159 0.61 -12.32 -5.33
C PRO A 159 0.01 -11.90 -6.67
N ILE A 160 0.53 -10.81 -7.23
CA ILE A 160 0.50 -10.57 -8.67
C ILE A 160 1.90 -10.82 -9.22
N LEU A 161 1.97 -11.67 -10.25
CA LEU A 161 3.21 -12.01 -10.93
C LEU A 161 3.48 -10.98 -12.04
N ILE A 162 4.68 -10.42 -12.06
CA ILE A 162 5.11 -9.40 -13.00
C ILE A 162 6.41 -9.87 -13.65
N LYS A 163 6.42 -9.88 -14.99
CA LYS A 163 7.57 -10.27 -15.81
C LYS A 163 7.87 -9.24 -16.87
N LYS A 164 9.16 -9.08 -17.19
CA LYS A 164 9.64 -8.41 -18.40
C LYS A 164 9.44 -9.34 -19.60
N ASP A 165 9.32 -8.79 -20.81
CA ASP A 165 9.22 -9.63 -22.00
C ASP A 165 10.46 -10.54 -22.16
N GLY A 166 10.23 -11.77 -22.61
CA GLY A 166 11.30 -12.78 -22.79
C GLY A 166 11.82 -13.46 -21.52
N TRP A 167 11.39 -13.08 -20.31
CA TRP A 167 11.89 -13.71 -19.08
C TRP A 167 11.30 -15.08 -18.78
N CYS A 168 10.00 -15.26 -19.04
CA CYS A 168 9.26 -16.48 -18.74
C CYS A 168 8.61 -17.09 -19.99
N ASN A 169 9.35 -17.08 -21.10
CA ASN A 169 8.97 -17.75 -22.34
C ASN A 169 9.50 -19.18 -22.37
#